data_AF-A0A1Z8UI11-F1
#
_entry.id   AF-A0A1Z8UI11-F1
#
_cell.length_a   1.000
_cell.length_b   1.000
_cell.length_c   1.000
_cell.angle_alpha   90.00
_cell.angle_beta   90.00
_cell.angle_gamma   90.00
#
_symmetry.space_group_name_H-M   'P 1'
#
loop_
_entity.id
_entity.type
_entity.pdbx_description
1 polymer ?
#
loop_
_entity_poly.entity_id
_entity_poly.type
_entity_poly.pdbx_seq_one_letter_code
_entity_poly.pdbx_strand_id
1 'polypeptide(L)'
;MSNQASHMINDIEKINYNIASAIDNSDFNVALSLDASRQQILNALKAFVGPLSTAQLEQLENVLNGVKSEIKTIERAMIDLNARTAKNMKRLQGYR
;
A
#
# COMPACT_ATOMS: atom_id res chain seq x y z
N MET A 1 -16.44 -18.35 14.45
CA MET A 1 -16.57 -17.21 13.51
C MET A 1 -15.46 -16.17 13.64
N SER A 2 -14.78 -16.01 14.78
CA SER A 2 -13.67 -15.05 14.93
C SER A 2 -12.44 -15.31 14.05
N ASN A 3 -12.17 -16.57 13.68
CA ASN A 3 -10.98 -16.89 12.85
C ASN A 3 -11.02 -16.26 11.46
N GLN A 4 -12.19 -16.13 10.83
CA GLN A 4 -12.27 -15.65 9.44
C GLN A 4 -11.82 -14.19 9.33
N ALA A 5 -12.29 -13.31 10.21
CA ALA A 5 -11.86 -11.91 10.24
C ALA A 5 -10.36 -11.79 10.54
N SER A 6 -9.82 -12.58 11.48
CA SER A 6 -8.38 -12.60 11.77
C SER A 6 -7.53 -13.05 10.59
N HIS A 7 -7.98 -14.05 9.82
CA HIS A 7 -7.29 -14.45 8.59
C HIS A 7 -7.30 -13.33 7.55
N MET A 8 -8.46 -12.71 7.30
CA MET A 8 -8.58 -11.59 6.36
C MET A 8 -7.67 -10.41 6.74
N ILE A 9 -7.61 -10.05 8.03
CA ILE A 9 -6.77 -8.95 8.51
C ILE A 9 -5.27 -9.28 8.32
N ASN A 10 -4.85 -10.51 8.64
CA ASN A 10 -3.46 -10.96 8.43
C ASN A 10 -3.09 -10.96 6.94
N ASP A 11 -4.00 -11.37 6.06
CA ASP A 11 -3.77 -11.34 4.63
C ASP A 11 -3.62 -9.90 4.10
N ILE A 12 -4.41 -8.96 4.62
CA ILE A 12 -4.23 -7.53 4.32
C ILE A 12 -2.85 -7.03 4.78
N GLU A 13 -2.40 -7.40 5.99
CA GLU A 13 -1.10 -7.00 6.51
C GLU A 13 0.06 -7.49 5.64
N LYS A 14 0.01 -8.76 5.20
CA LYS A 14 1.01 -9.32 4.26
C LYS A 14 0.99 -8.60 2.92
N ILE A 15 -0.20 -8.29 2.39
CA ILE A 15 -0.32 -7.58 1.12
C ILE A 15 0.25 -6.15 1.25
N ASN A 16 -0.01 -5.46 2.35
CA ASN A 16 0.58 -4.14 2.63
C ASN A 16 2.11 -4.19 2.59
N TYR A 17 2.72 -5.18 3.27
CA TYR A 17 4.18 -5.36 3.22
C TYR A 17 4.68 -5.56 1.78
N ASN A 18 3.98 -6.37 0.98
CA ASN A 18 4.35 -6.61 -0.41
C ASN A 18 4.15 -5.37 -1.30
N ILE A 19 3.11 -4.56 -1.06
CA ILE A 19 2.87 -3.28 -1.76
C ILE A 19 4.02 -2.32 -1.45
N ALA A 20 4.38 -2.16 -0.18
CA ALA A 20 5.51 -1.32 0.23
C ALA A 20 6.81 -1.76 -0.45
N SER A 21 7.10 -3.06 -0.46
CA SER A 21 8.28 -3.61 -1.13
C SER A 21 8.26 -3.38 -2.66
N ALA A 22 7.10 -3.53 -3.31
CA ALA A 22 6.95 -3.26 -4.74
C ALA A 22 7.19 -1.78 -5.06
N ILE A 23 6.67 -0.86 -4.24
CA ILE A 23 6.90 0.59 -4.37
C ILE A 23 8.39 0.91 -4.19
N ASP A 24 9.05 0.36 -3.17
CA ASP A 24 10.47 0.57 -2.91
C ASP A 24 11.33 0.10 -4.10
N ASN A 25 10.91 -0.98 -4.76
CA ASN A 25 11.54 -1.51 -5.97
C ASN A 25 11.10 -0.79 -7.26
N SER A 26 10.27 0.25 -7.17
CA SER A 26 9.68 0.97 -8.31
C SER A 26 8.85 0.09 -9.27
N ASP A 27 8.35 -1.06 -8.80
CA ASP A 27 7.46 -1.94 -9.54
C ASP A 27 5.99 -1.58 -9.26
N PHE A 28 5.55 -0.47 -9.84
CA PHE A 28 4.21 0.07 -9.61
C PHE A 28 3.10 -0.83 -10.19
N ASN A 29 3.39 -1.64 -11.21
CA ASN A 29 2.41 -2.57 -11.79
C ASN A 29 2.08 -3.70 -10.80
N VAL A 30 3.11 -4.24 -10.14
CA VAL A 30 2.92 -5.22 -9.06
C VAL A 30 2.20 -4.57 -7.87
N ALA A 31 2.59 -3.36 -7.46
CA ALA A 31 1.93 -2.64 -6.38
C ALA A 31 0.42 -2.43 -6.64
N LEU A 32 0.04 -2.03 -7.86
CA LEU A 32 -1.37 -1.86 -8.26
C LEU A 32 -2.15 -3.18 -8.27
N SER A 33 -1.52 -4.27 -8.73
CA SER A 33 -2.15 -5.60 -8.76
C SER A 33 -2.38 -6.15 -7.34
N LEU A 34 -1.43 -5.91 -6.44
CA LEU A 34 -1.54 -6.23 -5.02
C LEU A 34 -2.62 -5.38 -4.34
N ASP A 35 -2.72 -4.08 -4.66
CA ASP A 35 -3.76 -3.20 -4.12
C ASP A 35 -5.17 -3.65 -4.54
N ALA A 36 -5.33 -4.09 -5.79
CA ALA A 36 -6.60 -4.68 -6.25
C ALA A 36 -6.99 -5.91 -5.39
N SER A 37 -6.01 -6.74 -5.04
CA SER A 37 -6.21 -7.91 -4.17
C SER A 37 -6.54 -7.50 -2.73
N ARG A 38 -5.85 -6.48 -2.19
CA ARG A 38 -6.15 -5.88 -0.89
C ARG A 38 -7.60 -5.38 -0.82
N GLN A 39 -8.05 -4.70 -1.88
CA GLN A 39 -9.40 -4.15 -1.94
C GLN A 39 -10.48 -5.25 -1.94
N GLN A 40 -10.22 -6.38 -2.59
CA GLN A 40 -11.13 -7.53 -2.54
C GLN A 40 -11.29 -8.08 -1.12
N ILE A 41 -10.20 -8.21 -0.36
CA ILE A 41 -10.23 -8.70 1.02
C ILE A 41 -10.89 -7.67 1.95
N LEU A 42 -10.62 -6.38 1.77
CA LEU A 42 -11.30 -5.32 2.52
C LEU A 42 -12.81 -5.33 2.28
N ASN A 43 -13.26 -5.59 1.04
CA ASN A 43 -14.69 -5.71 0.75
C ASN A 43 -15.30 -6.95 1.42
N ALA A 44 -14.59 -8.09 1.45
CA ALA A 44 -15.02 -9.27 2.19
C ALA A 44 -15.08 -9.02 3.71
N LEU A 45 -14.11 -8.29 4.26
CA LEU A 45 -14.10 -7.90 5.67
C LEU A 45 -15.24 -6.93 6.01
N LYS A 46 -15.58 -5.99 5.12
CA LYS A 46 -16.75 -5.11 5.28
C LYS A 46 -18.07 -5.87 5.30
N ALA A 47 -18.15 -6.99 4.58
CA ALA A 47 -19.32 -7.86 4.55
C ALA A 47 -19.37 -8.83 5.75
N PHE A 48 -18.33 -8.86 6.60
CA PHE A 48 -18.33 -9.68 7.81
C PHE A 48 -19.41 -9.22 8.78
N VAL A 49 -20.28 -10.15 9.19
CA VAL A 49 -21.36 -9.89 10.15
C VAL A 49 -20.96 -10.47 11.50
N GLY A 50 -20.59 -9.59 12.43
CA GLY A 50 -20.24 -9.94 13.81
C GLY A 50 -19.37 -8.89 14.46
N PRO A 51 -19.29 -8.85 15.81
CA PRO A 51 -18.37 -7.95 16.50
C PRO A 51 -16.92 -8.38 16.23
N LEU A 52 -16.06 -7.39 15.97
CA LEU A 52 -14.61 -7.61 15.99
C LEU A 52 -14.13 -7.63 17.43
N SER A 53 -13.17 -8.50 17.73
CA SER A 53 -12.49 -8.49 19.03
C SER A 53 -11.53 -7.30 19.14
N THR A 54 -11.15 -6.92 20.35
CA THR A 54 -10.15 -5.87 20.59
C THR A 54 -8.84 -6.15 19.84
N ALA A 55 -8.36 -7.41 19.85
CA ALA A 55 -7.16 -7.80 19.12
C ALA A 55 -7.30 -7.61 17.60
N GLN A 56 -8.49 -7.84 17.03
CA GLN A 56 -8.74 -7.61 15.60
C GLN A 56 -8.76 -6.11 15.26
N LEU A 57 -9.27 -5.27 16.17
CA LEU A 57 -9.24 -3.83 16.03
C LEU A 57 -7.80 -3.29 16.10
N GLU A 58 -6.98 -3.79 17.02
CA GLU A 58 -5.54 -3.46 17.11
C GLU A 58 -4.79 -3.86 15.84
N GLN A 59 -5.07 -5.04 15.29
CA GLN A 59 -4.48 -5.46 14.01
C GLN A 59 -4.90 -4.55 12.84
N LEU A 60 -6.15 -4.10 12.80
CA LEU A 60 -6.61 -3.14 11.79
C LEU A 60 -5.94 -1.76 11.93
N GLU A 61 -5.64 -1.34 13.15
CA GLU A 61 -4.88 -0.11 13.39
C GLU A 61 -3.44 -0.23 12.86
N ASN A 62 -2.79 -1.39 13.04
CA ASN A 62 -1.49 -1.67 12.44
C ASN A 62 -1.54 -1.65 10.91
N VAL A 63 -2.57 -2.27 10.32
CA VAL A 63 -2.83 -2.21 8.88
C VAL A 63 -2.93 -0.76 8.40
N LEU A 64 -3.71 0.10 9.08
CA LEU A 64 -3.84 1.52 8.73
C LEU A 64 -2.50 2.26 8.83
N ASN A 65 -1.68 1.95 9.83
CA ASN A 65 -0.36 2.54 9.98
C ASN A 65 0.60 2.10 8.85
N GLY A 66 0.50 0.85 8.39
CA GLY A 66 1.20 0.36 7.20
C GLY A 66 0.84 1.16 5.95
N VAL A 67 -0.47 1.35 5.68
CA VAL A 67 -0.95 2.14 4.53
C VAL A 67 -0.44 3.59 4.60
N LYS A 68 -0.46 4.22 5.78
CA LYS A 68 0.11 5.57 5.95
C LYS A 68 1.60 5.63 5.61
N SER A 69 2.35 4.56 5.90
CA SER A 69 3.77 4.48 5.54
C SER A 69 3.95 4.35 4.02
N GLU A 70 3.17 3.48 3.38
CA GLU A 70 3.19 3.31 1.91
C GLU A 70 2.95 4.65 1.18
N ILE A 71 1.96 5.43 1.63
CA ILE A 71 1.67 6.76 1.06
C ILE A 71 2.90 7.66 1.11
N LYS A 72 3.59 7.73 2.25
CA LYS A 72 4.81 8.52 2.40
C LYS A 72 5.93 8.06 1.47
N THR A 73 6.05 6.75 1.25
CA THR A 73 7.02 6.19 0.30
C THR A 73 6.69 6.61 -1.13
N ILE A 74 5.42 6.53 -1.54
CA ILE A 74 4.96 6.97 -2.86
C ILE A 74 5.24 8.46 -3.07
N GLU A 75 4.93 9.31 -2.09
CA GLU A 75 5.19 10.75 -2.14
C GLU A 75 6.67 11.05 -2.38
N ARG A 76 7.58 10.35 -1.68
CA ARG A 76 9.02 10.48 -1.88
C ARG A 76 9.44 10.04 -3.28
N ALA A 77 8.94 8.91 -3.76
CA ALA A 77 9.23 8.42 -5.11
C ALA A 77 8.80 9.42 -6.19
N MET A 78 7.64 10.07 -6.01
CA MET A 78 7.17 11.13 -6.91
C MET A 78 8.06 12.38 -6.88
N ILE A 79 8.50 12.80 -5.70
CA ILE A 79 9.43 13.94 -5.55
C ILE A 79 10.75 13.66 -6.29
N ASP A 80 11.30 12.46 -6.11
CA ASP A 80 12.55 12.04 -6.76
C ASP A 80 12.40 11.97 -8.29
N LEU A 81 11.29 11.43 -8.78
CA LEU A 81 10.98 11.38 -10.21
C LEU A 81 10.88 12.79 -10.81
N ASN A 82 10.20 13.71 -10.12
CA ASN A 82 10.07 15.10 -10.55
C ASN A 82 11.44 15.80 -10.59
N ALA A 83 12.28 15.59 -9.58
CA ALA A 83 13.63 16.15 -9.54
C ALA A 83 14.50 15.65 -10.71
N ARG A 84 14.47 14.34 -10.98
CA ARG A 84 15.19 13.72 -12.12
C ARG A 84 14.68 14.26 -13.46
N THR A 85 13.37 14.38 -13.62
CA THR A 85 12.73 14.90 -14.84
C THR A 85 13.14 16.35 -15.09
N ALA A 86 13.09 17.20 -14.05
CA ALA A 86 13.52 18.59 -14.15
C ALA A 86 15.00 18.72 -14.56
N LYS A 87 15.89 17.89 -13.98
CA LYS A 87 17.31 17.84 -14.34
C LYS A 87 17.51 17.46 -15.82
N ASN A 88 16.77 16.47 -16.30
CA ASN A 88 16.87 16.01 -17.69
C ASN A 88 16.33 17.06 -18.66
N MET A 89 15.24 17.75 -18.33
CA MET A 89 14.72 18.85 -19.15
C MET A 89 15.71 20.01 -19.28
N LYS A 90 16.37 20.42 -18.18
CA LYS A 90 17.41 21.46 -18.23
C LYS A 90 18.57 21.07 -19.15
N ARG A 91 19.00 19.80 -19.12
CA ARG A 91 20.03 19.29 -20.04
C ARG A 91 19.56 19.42 -21.48
N LEU A 92 18.36 18.94 -21.81
CA LEU A 92 17.83 19.00 -23.18
C LEU A 92 17.68 20.44 -23.71
N GLN A 93 17.32 21.40 -22.86
CA GLN A 93 17.24 22.81 -23.23
C GLN A 93 18.61 23.47 -23.43
N GLY A 94 19.64 23.03 -22.70
CA GLY A 94 21.02 23.52 -22.87
C GLY A 94 21.80 22.91 -24.05
N TYR A 95 21.26 21.88 -24.69
CA TYR A 95 21.77 21.31 -25.96
C TYR A 95 21.11 21.95 -27.20
N ARG A 96 20.33 23.03 -27.02
CA ARG A 96 19.76 23.84 -28.11
C ARG A 96 20.55 25.12 -28.33
#